data_AF-A0A4V3MIM0-F1
#
_entry.id   AF-A0A4V3MIM0-F1
#
_cell.length_a   1.000
_cell.length_b   1.000
_cell.length_c   1.000
_cell.angle_alpha   90.00
_cell.angle_beta   90.00
_cell.angle_gamma   90.00
#
_symmetry.space_group_name_H-M   'P 1'
#
loop_
_entity.id
_entity.type
_entity.pdbx_description
1 polymer ?
#
loop_
_entity_poly.entity_id
_entity_poly.type
_entity_poly.pdbx_seq_one_letter_code
_entity_poly.pdbx_strand_id
1 'polypeptide(L)'
;AKAKALTTRHDLAVGISGAVDAVLQKAGTDPASIKLVSMSTTLATNALVEGQGGRVALIMIGVSEADLARDGLKTALGTDPVVFCPGGHDVHGNAAKRDLSGLEAALPE
;
A
#
# COMPACT_ATOMS: atom_id res chain seq x y z
N ALA A 1 -5.71 -22.70 22.30
CA ALA A 1 -4.64 -22.11 23.12
C ALA A 1 -4.44 -20.64 22.76
N LYS A 2 -3.66 -19.87 23.52
CA LYS A 2 -3.26 -18.48 23.21
C LYS A 2 -1.80 -18.27 23.59
N ALA A 3 -1.06 -17.57 22.74
CA ALA A 3 0.30 -17.11 23.00
C ALA A 3 0.49 -15.68 22.46
N LYS A 4 1.60 -15.03 22.86
CA LYS A 4 2.01 -13.71 22.40
C LYS A 4 3.54 -13.69 22.31
N ALA A 5 4.06 -12.91 21.38
CA ALA A 5 5.47 -12.54 21.31
C ALA A 5 5.57 -11.02 21.09
N LEU A 6 6.73 -10.43 21.43
CA LEU A 6 7.00 -9.05 21.09
C LEU A 6 7.16 -8.90 19.57
N THR A 7 6.68 -7.79 19.03
CA THR A 7 6.85 -7.47 17.61
C THR A 7 8.30 -7.11 17.32
N THR A 8 8.92 -7.81 16.37
CA THR A 8 10.27 -7.51 15.89
C THR A 8 10.18 -6.60 14.68
N ARG A 9 10.34 -5.28 14.86
CA ARG A 9 10.10 -4.27 13.81
C ARG A 9 10.94 -4.46 12.54
N HIS A 10 12.20 -4.88 12.68
CA HIS A 10 13.11 -5.06 11.54
C HIS A 10 12.89 -6.38 10.78
N ASP A 11 12.21 -7.34 11.42
CA ASP A 11 11.85 -8.62 10.81
C ASP A 11 10.65 -9.21 11.54
N LEU A 12 9.46 -8.99 10.98
CA LEU A 12 8.21 -9.39 11.57
C LEU A 12 8.07 -10.92 11.67
N ALA A 13 8.75 -11.66 10.79
CA ALA A 13 8.70 -13.12 10.78
C ALA A 13 9.18 -13.69 12.12
N VAL A 14 10.20 -13.08 12.74
CA VAL A 14 10.73 -13.50 14.04
C VAL A 14 9.64 -13.46 15.12
N GLY A 15 8.92 -12.33 15.23
CA GLY A 15 7.86 -12.17 16.23
C GLY A 15 6.65 -13.07 15.96
N ILE A 16 6.26 -13.20 14.69
CA ILE A 16 5.14 -14.04 14.27
C ILE A 16 5.44 -15.52 14.55
N SER A 17 6.60 -16.02 14.12
CA SER A 17 7.01 -17.41 14.36
C SER A 17 7.07 -17.71 15.85
N GLY A 18 7.65 -16.82 16.67
CA GLY A 18 7.67 -17.00 18.13
C GLY A 18 6.28 -17.11 18.76
N ALA A 19 5.29 -16.35 18.27
CA ALA A 19 3.90 -16.47 18.74
C ALA A 19 3.22 -17.76 18.27
N VAL A 20 3.50 -18.19 17.04
CA VAL A 20 2.97 -19.42 16.44
C VAL A 20 3.53 -20.66 17.15
N ASP A 21 4.84 -20.74 17.33
CA ASP A 21 5.50 -21.87 18.01
C ASP A 21 4.97 -22.04 19.44
N ALA A 22 4.85 -20.93 20.18
CA ALA A 22 4.33 -20.95 21.54
C ALA A 22 2.86 -21.38 21.62
N VAL A 23 2.00 -21.00 20.65
CA VAL A 23 0.60 -21.42 20.67
C VAL A 23 0.44 -22.89 20.26
N LEU A 24 1.25 -23.38 19.32
CA LEU A 24 1.27 -24.77 18.89
C LEU A 24 1.75 -25.69 20.00
N GLN A 25 2.86 -25.34 20.67
CA GLN A 25 3.37 -26.08 21.82
C GLN A 25 2.33 -26.16 22.94
N LYS A 26 1.66 -25.05 23.24
CA LYS A 26 0.61 -25.01 24.28
C LYS A 26 -0.67 -25.76 23.88
N ALA A 27 -0.99 -25.83 22.58
CA ALA A 27 -2.14 -26.56 22.09
C ALA A 27 -1.88 -28.07 21.93
N GLY A 28 -0.61 -28.49 21.81
CA GLY A 28 -0.24 -29.88 21.53
C GLY A 28 -0.81 -30.39 20.20
N THR A 29 -1.02 -29.49 19.24
CA THR A 29 -1.66 -29.80 17.95
C THR A 29 -0.61 -29.95 16.86
N ASP A 30 -0.77 -30.96 16.01
CA ASP A 30 0.04 -31.12 14.80
C ASP A 30 -0.22 -29.94 13.84
N PRO A 31 0.81 -29.14 13.49
CA PRO A 31 0.65 -28.03 12.55
C PRO A 31 0.06 -28.45 11.21
N ALA A 32 0.31 -29.67 10.74
CA ALA A 32 -0.23 -30.18 9.48
C ALA A 32 -1.76 -30.32 9.48
N SER A 33 -2.39 -30.33 10.66
CA SER A 33 -3.85 -30.39 10.81
C SER A 33 -4.54 -29.03 10.66
N ILE A 34 -3.78 -27.93 10.62
CA ILE A 34 -4.33 -26.57 10.51
C ILE A 34 -4.75 -26.32 9.06
N LYS A 35 -6.05 -26.13 8.87
CA LYS A 35 -6.64 -25.89 7.53
C LYS A 35 -6.67 -24.41 7.13
N LEU A 36 -6.56 -23.50 8.08
CA LEU A 36 -6.68 -22.06 7.87
C LEU A 36 -5.85 -21.31 8.89
N VAL A 37 -5.14 -20.29 8.42
CA VAL A 37 -4.54 -19.25 9.24
C VAL A 37 -5.16 -17.92 8.83
N SER A 38 -5.64 -17.16 9.81
CA SER A 38 -6.11 -15.79 9.62
C SER A 38 -5.16 -14.84 10.33
N MET A 39 -4.73 -13.80 9.64
CA MET A 39 -3.77 -12.83 10.14
C MET A 39 -4.32 -11.42 9.95
N SER A 40 -4.37 -10.67 11.04
CA SER A 40 -4.60 -9.23 11.03
C SER A 40 -3.33 -8.52 11.49
N THR A 41 -3.00 -7.41 10.84
CA THR A 41 -1.84 -6.59 11.20
C THR A 41 -2.24 -5.12 11.19
N THR A 42 -1.55 -4.31 11.98
CA THR A 42 -1.71 -2.84 12.00
C THR A 42 -0.56 -2.15 11.28
N LEU A 43 0.24 -2.86 10.48
CA LEU A 43 1.47 -2.33 9.90
C LEU A 43 1.19 -1.20 8.91
N ALA A 44 0.26 -1.43 7.98
CA ALA A 44 -0.11 -0.43 6.98
C ALA A 44 -0.73 0.82 7.64
N THR A 45 -1.58 0.63 8.65
CA THR A 45 -2.25 1.74 9.34
C THR A 45 -1.28 2.53 10.21
N ASN A 46 -0.36 1.85 10.89
CA ASN A 46 0.68 2.52 11.67
C ASN A 46 1.65 3.25 10.76
N ALA A 47 2.04 2.65 9.63
CA ALA A 47 2.89 3.29 8.64
C ALA A 47 2.28 4.59 8.10
N LEU A 48 0.97 4.60 7.84
CA LEU A 48 0.26 5.79 7.40
C LEU A 48 0.26 6.90 8.47
N VAL A 49 0.00 6.56 9.74
CA VAL A 49 0.00 7.53 10.85
C VAL A 49 1.42 8.03 11.18
N GLU A 50 2.42 7.15 11.09
CA GLU A 50 3.82 7.45 11.38
C GLU A 50 4.54 8.10 10.18
N GLY A 51 3.86 8.30 9.04
CA GLY A 51 4.45 8.87 7.81
C GLY A 51 5.53 7.99 7.18
N GLN A 52 5.54 6.70 7.51
CA GLN A 52 6.52 5.71 7.05
C GLN A 52 6.06 5.09 5.72
N GLY A 53 6.06 5.91 4.66
CA GLY A 53 5.74 5.50 3.30
C GLY A 53 6.98 5.30 2.43
N GLY A 54 6.83 4.55 1.34
CA GLY A 54 7.80 4.55 0.24
C GLY A 54 7.59 5.78 -0.66
N ARG A 55 8.62 6.16 -1.41
CA ARG A 55 8.51 7.18 -2.47
C ARG A 55 7.57 6.66 -3.55
N VAL A 56 6.56 7.44 -3.90
CA VAL A 56 5.64 7.12 -4.99
C VAL A 56 5.61 8.25 -6.03
N ALA A 57 4.93 8.02 -7.14
CA ALA A 57 4.57 9.07 -8.10
C ALA A 57 3.12 8.83 -8.54
N LEU A 58 2.39 9.91 -8.84
CA LEU A 58 1.02 9.85 -9.34
C LEU A 58 0.96 10.24 -10.81
N ILE A 59 0.29 9.43 -11.62
CA ILE A 59 0.04 9.72 -13.03
C ILE A 59 -1.45 10.04 -13.18
N MET A 60 -1.76 11.29 -13.53
CA MET A 60 -3.12 11.80 -13.71
C MET A 60 -3.43 11.87 -15.20
N ILE A 61 -4.34 11.00 -15.69
CA ILE A 61 -4.68 10.93 -17.12
C ILE A 61 -6.07 11.52 -17.35
N GLY A 62 -6.16 12.60 -18.13
CA GLY A 62 -7.44 13.25 -18.43
C GLY A 62 -8.07 14.00 -17.26
N VAL A 63 -7.31 14.20 -16.18
CA VAL A 63 -7.76 14.84 -14.94
C VAL A 63 -6.90 16.07 -14.69
N SER A 64 -7.52 17.15 -14.22
CA SER A 64 -6.86 18.45 -14.10
C SER A 64 -6.15 18.63 -12.76
N GLU A 65 -5.31 19.66 -12.65
CA GLU A 65 -4.70 20.02 -11.36
C GLU A 65 -5.75 20.47 -10.32
N ALA A 66 -6.89 21.02 -10.78
CA ALA A 66 -7.97 21.38 -9.88
C ALA A 66 -8.56 20.14 -9.16
N ASP A 67 -8.57 19.00 -9.83
CA ASP A 67 -9.03 17.74 -9.24
C ASP A 67 -8.03 17.17 -8.23
N LEU A 68 -6.73 17.41 -8.43
CA LEU A 68 -5.69 17.05 -7.47
C LEU A 68 -5.87 17.76 -6.11
N ALA A 69 -6.41 18.98 -6.13
CA ALA A 69 -6.66 19.76 -4.92
C ALA A 69 -7.83 19.24 -4.07
N ARG A 70 -8.59 18.25 -4.56
CA ARG A 70 -9.75 17.70 -3.86
C ARG A 70 -9.36 16.69 -2.80
N ASP A 71 -10.17 16.61 -1.75
CA ASP A 71 -10.17 15.55 -0.73
C ASP A 71 -8.79 15.28 -0.08
N GLY A 72 -7.92 16.30 -0.04
CA GLY A 72 -6.61 16.22 0.58
C GLY A 72 -5.56 15.41 -0.22
N LEU A 73 -5.85 15.02 -1.46
CA LEU A 73 -4.94 14.21 -2.27
C LEU A 73 -3.59 14.91 -2.52
N LYS A 74 -3.60 16.22 -2.82
CA LYS A 74 -2.38 17.03 -2.93
C LYS A 74 -1.54 16.99 -1.65
N THR A 75 -2.18 17.06 -0.48
CA THR A 75 -1.49 16.98 0.81
C THR A 75 -0.93 15.60 1.07
N ALA A 76 -1.67 14.54 0.71
CA ALA A 76 -1.25 13.15 0.89
C ALA A 76 -0.02 12.80 0.04
N LEU A 77 0.11 13.35 -1.18
CA LEU A 77 1.30 13.17 -2.02
C LEU A 77 2.50 13.96 -1.51
N GLY A 78 2.29 15.08 -0.81
CA GLY A 78 3.37 15.91 -0.26
C GLY A 78 4.31 16.43 -1.36
N THR A 79 5.50 15.82 -1.45
CA THR A 79 6.54 16.18 -2.45
C THR A 79 6.72 15.14 -3.54
N ASP A 80 5.91 14.08 -3.52
CA ASP A 80 5.98 13.03 -4.52
C ASP A 80 5.55 13.56 -5.91
N PRO A 81 6.23 13.14 -6.99
CA PRO A 81 5.96 13.67 -8.32
C PRO A 81 4.54 13.38 -8.80
N VAL A 82 3.95 14.36 -9.50
CA VAL A 82 2.69 14.18 -10.22
C VAL A 82 2.92 14.50 -11.69
N VAL A 83 2.56 13.56 -12.57
CA VAL A 83 2.63 13.74 -14.02
C VAL A 83 1.22 13.81 -14.57
N PHE A 84 0.90 14.91 -15.25
CA PHE A 84 -0.38 15.10 -15.93
C PHE A 84 -0.26 14.72 -17.39
N CYS A 85 -1.13 13.82 -17.85
CA CYS A 85 -1.17 13.31 -19.21
C CYS A 85 -2.56 13.57 -19.83
N PRO A 86 -2.65 14.14 -21.04
CA PRO A 86 -3.90 14.18 -21.78
C PRO A 86 -4.45 12.77 -22.07
N GLY A 87 -5.77 12.63 -22.12
CA GLY A 87 -6.44 11.36 -22.45
C GLY A 87 -7.58 11.04 -21.51
N GLY A 88 -7.76 9.75 -21.22
CA GLY A 88 -8.82 9.28 -20.33
C GLY A 88 -10.17 9.19 -21.03
N HIS A 89 -11.24 9.39 -20.26
CA HIS A 89 -12.62 9.38 -20.76
C HIS A 89 -13.39 10.58 -20.22
N ASP A 90 -14.32 11.10 -21.00
CA ASP A 90 -15.26 12.12 -20.51
C ASP A 90 -16.33 11.53 -19.56
N VAL A 91 -17.22 12.39 -19.06
CA VAL A 91 -18.31 11.99 -18.15
C VAL A 91 -19.32 11.02 -18.77
N HIS A 92 -19.31 10.85 -20.09
CA HIS A 92 -20.15 9.89 -20.82
C HIS A 92 -19.40 8.59 -21.14
N GLY A 93 -18.13 8.48 -20.75
CA GLY A 93 -17.30 7.32 -21.04
C GLY A 93 -16.72 7.31 -22.45
N ASN A 94 -16.76 8.43 -23.19
CA ASN A 94 -16.10 8.50 -24.49
C ASN A 94 -14.60 8.68 -24.31
N ALA A 95 -13.80 7.90 -25.03
CA ALA A 95 -12.35 7.99 -24.97
C ALA A 95 -11.84 9.32 -25.55
N ALA A 96 -10.97 10.00 -24.81
CA ALA A 96 -10.22 11.16 -25.29
C ALA A 96 -8.86 10.73 -25.87
N LYS A 97 -8.29 11.55 -26.75
CA LYS A 97 -6.97 11.30 -27.34
C LYS A 97 -5.91 11.23 -26.23
N ARG A 98 -5.33 10.05 -26.04
CA ARG A 98 -4.26 9.81 -25.07
C ARG A 98 -2.91 10.33 -25.56
N ASP A 99 -2.22 11.04 -24.68
CA ASP A 99 -0.84 11.50 -24.87
C ASP A 99 -0.03 11.22 -23.60
N LEU A 100 0.97 10.36 -23.71
CA LEU A 100 1.85 9.95 -22.60
C LEU A 100 3.26 10.52 -22.73
N SER A 101 3.52 11.37 -23.72
CA SER A 101 4.85 11.91 -23.98
C SER A 101 5.46 12.60 -22.77
N GLY A 102 4.64 13.31 -21.97
CA GLY A 102 5.07 13.92 -20.70
C GLY A 102 5.47 12.90 -19.63
N LEU A 103 4.86 11.71 -19.59
CA LEU A 103 5.26 10.62 -18.70
C LEU A 103 6.56 9.98 -19.16
N GLU A 104 6.68 9.69 -20.45
CA GLU A 104 7.88 9.11 -21.04
C GLU A 104 9.10 9.99 -20.80
N ALA A 105 8.96 11.32 -20.91
CA ALA A 105 10.00 12.29 -20.62
C ALA A 105 10.37 12.41 -19.12
N ALA A 106 9.48 12.00 -18.21
CA ALA A 106 9.68 12.07 -16.76
C ALA A 106 10.27 10.79 -16.16
N LEU A 107 10.29 9.68 -16.92
CA LEU A 107 10.89 8.43 -16.48
C LEU A 107 12.43 8.50 -16.54
N PRO A 108 13.14 7.90 -15.58
CA PRO A 108 14.59 7.77 -15.67
C PRO A 108 14.98 6.85 -16.85
N GLU A 109 16.14 7.11 -17.45
CA GLU A 109 16.75 6.24 -18.48
C GLU A 109 17.08 4.83 -17.96
#